data_AF-A0ABC9SE56-F1
#
_entry.id   AF-A0ABC9SE56-F1
#
_cell.length_a   1.000
_cell.length_b   1.000
_cell.length_c   1.000
_cell.angle_alpha   90.00
_cell.angle_beta   90.00
_cell.angle_gamma   90.00
#
_symmetry.space_group_name_H-M   'P 1'
#
loop_
_entity.id
_entity.type
_entity.pdbx_description
1 polymer ?
#
loop_
_entity_poly.entity_id
_entity_poly.type
_entity_poly.pdbx_seq_one_letter_code
_entity_poly.pdbx_strand_id
1 'polypeptide(L)'
;MLVYMNSSQFFYKDKDREESLQILGMILELIEKCYVFGKYFFIDAFNSEEHPFLLRKGFELMGTGMDAENVSNILKRYIISGNYEGKELLERIIILEGMEAIQRELLISVFLERVASYFGESYQKKFWDFVNQKRKEIDGILLNDFYLEFCSSKPQIDSDVLLSRAFRSFSYNELRDLLKQVSLSDLAEALKNVREKLVIQVMDFLDRESSRWLMKELMKSGDSDDGFEKVKEAQLKILGIFASKKEIGHYF
;
A
#
# COMPACT_ATOMS: atom_id res chain seq x y z
N MET A 1 -22.13 15.43 4.69
CA MET A 1 -22.33 15.39 3.22
C MET A 1 -23.81 15.17 2.90
N LEU A 2 -24.43 14.08 3.38
CA LEU A 2 -25.83 13.73 3.09
C LEU A 2 -26.87 14.83 3.39
N VAL A 3 -26.64 15.67 4.41
CA VAL A 3 -27.56 16.76 4.79
C VAL A 3 -27.68 17.86 3.71
N TYR A 4 -26.71 17.96 2.80
CA TYR A 4 -26.65 19.00 1.77
C TYR A 4 -26.94 18.48 0.35
N MET A 5 -27.24 17.19 0.20
CA MET A 5 -27.51 16.57 -1.10
C MET A 5 -28.98 16.16 -1.18
N ASN A 6 -29.61 16.38 -2.34
CA ASN A 6 -30.98 15.95 -2.56
C ASN A 6 -31.04 14.42 -2.64
N SER A 7 -32.02 13.80 -2.00
CA SER A 7 -32.16 12.33 -1.95
C SER A 7 -32.29 11.68 -3.34
N SER A 8 -32.77 12.43 -4.34
CA SER A 8 -32.83 12.00 -5.74
C SER A 8 -31.46 11.83 -6.41
N GLN A 9 -30.40 12.48 -5.89
CA GLN A 9 -29.06 12.44 -6.49
C GLN A 9 -28.35 11.10 -6.28
N PHE A 10 -28.74 10.36 -5.22
CA PHE A 10 -28.19 9.05 -4.85
C PHE A 10 -28.84 7.87 -5.59
N PHE A 11 -29.67 8.14 -6.59
CA PHE A 11 -30.31 7.07 -7.37
C PHE A 11 -29.33 6.51 -8.40
N TYR A 12 -28.55 5.51 -8.00
CA TYR A 12 -27.60 4.82 -8.87
C TYR A 12 -28.26 3.65 -9.58
N LYS A 13 -28.15 3.60 -10.91
CA LYS A 13 -28.45 2.39 -11.67
C LYS A 13 -27.28 1.41 -11.56
N ASP A 14 -27.56 0.12 -11.74
CA ASP A 14 -26.49 -0.89 -11.76
C ASP A 14 -25.41 -0.60 -12.80
N LYS A 15 -25.79 0.01 -13.92
CA LYS A 15 -24.84 0.48 -14.94
C LYS A 15 -23.91 1.57 -14.41
N ASP A 16 -24.42 2.52 -13.62
CA ASP A 16 -23.61 3.59 -13.03
C ASP A 16 -22.59 3.02 -12.04
N ARG A 17 -23.00 2.02 -11.25
CA ARG A 17 -22.13 1.29 -10.31
C ARG A 17 -21.02 0.56 -11.06
N GLU A 18 -21.39 -0.22 -12.08
CA GLU A 18 -20.44 -1.00 -12.88
C GLU A 18 -19.37 -0.11 -13.52
N GLU A 19 -19.78 1.00 -14.13
CA GLU A 19 -18.84 1.93 -14.76
C GLU A 19 -17.95 2.65 -13.72
N SER A 20 -18.46 2.89 -12.51
CA SER A 20 -17.69 3.52 -11.43
C SER A 20 -16.61 2.61 -10.83
N LEU A 21 -16.66 1.28 -11.09
CA LEU A 21 -15.63 0.34 -10.62
C LEU A 21 -14.25 0.68 -11.20
N GLN A 22 -14.18 1.27 -12.38
CA GLN A 22 -12.90 1.71 -12.95
C GLN A 22 -12.21 2.76 -12.08
N ILE A 23 -12.96 3.77 -11.61
CA ILE A 23 -12.46 4.80 -10.70
C ILE A 23 -12.09 4.19 -9.34
N LEU A 24 -12.90 3.24 -8.83
CA LEU A 24 -12.55 2.50 -7.62
C LEU A 24 -11.22 1.76 -7.77
N GLY A 25 -11.00 1.07 -8.89
CA GLY A 25 -9.76 0.33 -9.13
C GLY A 25 -8.53 1.24 -9.15
N MET A 26 -8.64 2.41 -9.81
CA MET A 26 -7.58 3.42 -9.84
C MET A 26 -7.28 3.97 -8.43
N ILE A 27 -8.33 4.35 -7.68
CA ILE A 27 -8.16 4.90 -6.32
C ILE A 27 -7.61 3.84 -5.36
N LEU A 28 -8.05 2.59 -5.50
CA LEU A 28 -7.55 1.48 -4.69
C LEU A 28 -6.05 1.25 -4.90
N GLU A 29 -5.61 1.21 -6.17
CA GLU A 29 -4.18 1.10 -6.51
C GLU A 29 -3.39 2.26 -5.90
N LEU A 30 -3.92 3.47 -6.03
CA LEU A 30 -3.28 4.67 -5.52
C LEU A 30 -3.13 4.67 -3.99
N ILE A 31 -4.15 4.25 -3.24
CA ILE A 31 -4.07 4.15 -1.77
C ILE A 31 -2.93 3.21 -1.37
N GLU A 32 -2.83 2.05 -2.02
CA GLU A 32 -1.82 1.03 -1.72
C GLU A 32 -0.41 1.53 -2.07
N LYS A 33 -0.26 2.22 -3.21
CA LYS A 33 0.98 2.90 -3.58
C LYS A 33 1.37 3.98 -2.57
N CYS A 34 0.47 4.89 -2.22
CA CYS A 34 0.73 5.93 -1.23
C CYS A 34 1.07 5.35 0.15
N TYR A 35 0.51 4.20 0.52
CA TYR A 35 0.88 3.52 1.75
C TYR A 35 2.33 3.04 1.74
N VAL A 36 2.80 2.46 0.63
CA VAL A 36 4.16 1.93 0.49
C VAL A 36 5.21 3.03 0.28
N PHE A 37 5.02 3.90 -0.72
CA PHE A 37 6.02 4.91 -1.10
C PHE A 37 5.90 6.21 -0.31
N GLY A 38 4.80 6.39 0.41
CA GLY A 38 4.46 7.63 1.11
C GLY A 38 3.54 8.53 0.28
N LYS A 39 2.61 9.21 0.97
CA LYS A 39 1.55 10.02 0.35
C LYS A 39 2.02 11.24 -0.43
N TYR A 40 3.25 11.69 -0.22
CA TYR A 40 3.84 12.83 -0.91
C TYR A 40 4.65 12.42 -2.15
N PHE A 41 4.97 11.14 -2.29
CA PHE A 41 5.79 10.61 -3.39
C PHE A 41 5.17 10.88 -4.77
N PHE A 42 3.83 10.91 -4.85
CA PHE A 42 3.11 11.01 -6.11
C PHE A 42 2.49 12.39 -6.40
N ILE A 43 2.78 13.44 -5.62
CA ILE A 43 2.12 14.76 -5.81
C ILE A 43 2.28 15.26 -7.26
N ASP A 44 3.50 15.22 -7.78
CA ASP A 44 3.79 15.75 -9.12
C ASP A 44 3.23 14.87 -10.23
N ALA A 45 3.14 13.55 -10.00
CA ALA A 45 2.60 12.59 -10.96
C ALA A 45 1.11 12.84 -11.24
N PHE A 46 0.35 13.30 -10.23
CA PHE A 46 -1.09 13.55 -10.35
C PHE A 46 -1.45 14.96 -10.83
N ASN A 47 -0.47 15.77 -11.27
CA ASN A 47 -0.73 17.11 -11.80
C ASN A 47 -1.14 17.14 -13.29
N SER A 48 -1.29 15.98 -13.94
CA SER A 48 -1.72 15.85 -15.34
C SER A 48 -3.23 16.09 -15.53
N GLU A 49 -3.64 16.64 -16.69
CA GLU A 49 -5.06 16.77 -17.07
C GLU A 49 -5.77 15.44 -17.34
N GLU A 50 -5.02 14.35 -17.46
CA GLU A 50 -5.56 13.00 -17.68
C GLU A 50 -6.30 12.46 -16.45
N HIS A 51 -6.08 13.05 -15.26
CA HIS A 51 -6.72 12.63 -14.02
C HIS A 51 -7.99 13.43 -13.71
N PRO A 52 -8.98 12.83 -13.02
CA PRO A 52 -10.18 13.54 -12.61
C PRO A 52 -9.86 14.80 -11.81
N PHE A 53 -10.55 15.91 -12.12
CA PHE A 53 -10.34 17.20 -11.46
C PHE A 53 -10.27 17.10 -9.93
N LEU A 54 -11.20 16.36 -9.32
CA LEU A 54 -11.27 16.25 -7.86
C LEU A 54 -10.03 15.55 -7.26
N LEU A 55 -9.48 14.57 -7.97
CA LEU A 55 -8.26 13.86 -7.57
C LEU A 55 -7.04 14.78 -7.65
N ARG A 56 -6.87 15.45 -8.80
CA ARG A 56 -5.80 16.45 -9.02
C ARG A 56 -5.84 17.51 -7.93
N LYS A 57 -7.03 18.06 -7.67
CA LYS A 57 -7.22 19.09 -6.66
C LYS A 57 -6.89 18.59 -5.26
N GLY A 58 -7.22 17.34 -4.95
CA GLY A 58 -6.86 16.69 -3.70
C GLY A 58 -5.35 16.66 -3.47
N PHE A 59 -4.58 16.22 -4.46
CA PHE A 59 -3.11 16.20 -4.38
C PHE A 59 -2.49 17.59 -4.39
N GLU A 60 -3.01 18.53 -5.17
CA GLU A 60 -2.57 19.92 -5.16
C GLU A 60 -2.68 20.52 -3.75
N LEU A 61 -3.84 20.37 -3.10
CA LEU A 61 -4.05 20.86 -1.74
C LEU A 61 -3.14 20.16 -0.73
N MET A 62 -2.94 18.84 -0.84
CA MET A 62 -1.98 18.10 -0.02
C MET A 62 -0.55 18.60 -0.19
N GLY A 63 -0.13 18.87 -1.42
CA GLY A 63 1.21 19.37 -1.74
C GLY A 63 1.49 20.73 -1.11
N THR A 64 0.46 21.54 -0.87
CA THR A 64 0.61 22.80 -0.11
C THR A 64 0.72 22.60 1.41
N GLY A 65 0.66 21.36 1.91
CA GLY A 65 0.74 21.05 3.34
C GLY A 65 -0.59 21.23 4.09
N MET A 66 -1.71 21.32 3.39
CA MET A 66 -3.03 21.48 4.02
C MET A 66 -3.44 20.21 4.78
N ASP A 67 -4.05 20.39 5.95
CA ASP A 67 -4.52 19.27 6.78
C ASP A 67 -5.72 18.54 6.17
N ALA A 68 -5.94 17.32 6.65
CA ALA A 68 -6.91 16.42 6.05
C ALA A 68 -8.37 16.88 6.18
N GLU A 69 -8.70 17.64 7.22
CA GLU A 69 -10.05 18.17 7.41
C GLU A 69 -10.33 19.27 6.39
N ASN A 70 -9.40 20.20 6.22
CA ASN A 70 -9.53 21.28 5.26
C ASN A 70 -9.59 20.78 3.81
N VAL A 71 -8.73 19.82 3.43
CA VAL A 71 -8.81 19.22 2.08
C VAL A 71 -10.16 18.52 1.86
N SER A 72 -10.58 17.66 2.80
CA SER A 72 -11.87 16.96 2.71
C SER A 72 -13.04 17.94 2.60
N ASN A 73 -13.03 19.03 3.37
CA ASN A 73 -14.08 20.05 3.33
C ASN A 73 -14.12 20.81 2.00
N ILE A 74 -12.97 21.16 1.42
CA ILE A 74 -12.90 21.83 0.11
C ILE A 74 -13.41 20.89 -0.99
N LEU A 75 -12.95 19.64 -1.02
CA LEU A 75 -13.39 18.66 -2.01
C LEU A 75 -14.91 18.41 -1.90
N LYS A 76 -15.45 18.28 -0.68
CA LYS A 76 -16.90 18.18 -0.44
C LYS A 76 -17.67 19.36 -1.02
N ARG A 77 -17.16 20.59 -0.89
CA ARG A 77 -17.79 21.79 -1.46
C ARG A 77 -17.81 21.76 -2.98
N TYR A 78 -16.75 21.28 -3.64
CA TYR A 78 -16.76 21.09 -5.09
C TYR A 78 -17.85 20.10 -5.54
N ILE A 79 -18.03 19.00 -4.81
CA ILE A 79 -19.09 18.01 -5.13
C ILE A 79 -20.47 18.64 -4.96
N ILE A 80 -20.72 19.32 -3.83
CA ILE A 80 -22.03 19.95 -3.53
C ILE A 80 -22.36 21.03 -4.56
N SER A 81 -21.43 21.97 -4.79
CA SER A 81 -21.64 23.08 -5.72
C SER A 81 -21.74 22.64 -7.19
N GLY A 82 -21.17 21.48 -7.54
CA GLY A 82 -21.24 20.93 -8.88
C GLY A 82 -22.57 20.23 -9.22
N ASN A 83 -23.43 19.98 -8.22
CA ASN A 83 -24.76 19.38 -8.39
C ASN A 83 -24.77 18.09 -9.24
N TYR A 84 -23.79 17.22 -9.02
CA TYR A 84 -23.64 15.96 -9.74
C TYR A 84 -24.68 14.92 -9.33
N GLU A 85 -24.99 13.99 -10.24
CA GLU A 85 -25.96 12.91 -10.02
C GLU A 85 -25.45 11.57 -10.59
N GLY A 86 -26.04 10.46 -10.13
CA GLY A 86 -25.78 9.13 -10.69
C GLY A 86 -24.30 8.74 -10.64
N LYS A 87 -23.77 8.25 -11.77
CA LYS A 87 -22.37 7.83 -11.92
C LYS A 87 -21.38 8.92 -11.50
N GLU A 88 -21.58 10.14 -12.00
CA GLU A 88 -20.63 11.24 -11.77
C GLU A 88 -20.49 11.57 -10.28
N LEU A 89 -21.60 11.52 -9.54
CA LEU A 89 -21.60 11.70 -8.10
C LEU A 89 -20.88 10.54 -7.40
N LEU A 90 -21.16 9.29 -7.79
CA LEU A 90 -20.54 8.10 -7.20
C LEU A 90 -19.01 8.11 -7.38
N GLU A 91 -18.51 8.40 -8.59
CA GLU A 91 -17.07 8.51 -8.85
C GLU A 91 -16.39 9.58 -7.99
N ARG A 92 -17.05 10.73 -7.78
CA ARG A 92 -16.53 11.80 -6.93
C ARG A 92 -16.52 11.43 -5.45
N ILE A 93 -17.52 10.66 -4.99
CA ILE A 93 -17.54 10.10 -3.63
C ILE A 93 -16.38 9.11 -3.45
N ILE A 94 -16.15 8.21 -4.41
CA ILE A 94 -15.03 7.27 -4.38
C ILE A 94 -13.69 8.02 -4.29
N ILE A 95 -13.50 9.05 -5.12
CA ILE A 95 -12.29 9.87 -5.09
C ILE A 95 -12.15 10.57 -3.74
N LEU A 96 -13.21 11.16 -3.20
CA LEU A 96 -13.16 11.85 -1.90
C LEU A 96 -12.78 10.89 -0.76
N GLU A 97 -13.43 9.73 -0.67
CA GLU A 97 -13.11 8.72 0.35
C GLU A 97 -11.67 8.22 0.19
N GLY A 98 -11.20 8.10 -1.07
CA GLY A 98 -9.81 7.74 -1.37
C GLY A 98 -8.81 8.78 -0.92
N MET A 99 -9.08 10.06 -1.19
CA MET A 99 -8.24 11.17 -0.72
C MET A 99 -8.18 11.22 0.81
N GLU A 100 -9.31 11.00 1.48
CA GLU A 100 -9.36 10.95 2.94
C GLU A 100 -8.56 9.75 3.48
N ALA A 101 -8.65 8.59 2.84
CA ALA A 101 -7.88 7.39 3.18
C ALA A 101 -6.38 7.60 3.04
N ILE A 102 -5.93 8.23 1.94
CA ILE A 102 -4.51 8.55 1.71
C ILE A 102 -3.98 9.52 2.76
N GLN A 103 -4.69 10.62 3.01
CA GLN A 103 -4.21 11.67 3.91
C GLN A 103 -4.10 11.20 5.34
N ARG A 104 -5.12 10.48 5.81
CA ARG A 104 -5.23 9.98 7.19
C ARG A 104 -4.58 8.61 7.39
N GLU A 105 -4.04 8.01 6.33
CA GLU A 105 -3.46 6.66 6.33
C GLU A 105 -4.44 5.63 6.93
N LEU A 106 -5.70 5.68 6.48
CA LEU A 106 -6.73 4.76 6.94
C LEU A 106 -6.42 3.32 6.51
N LEU A 107 -6.88 2.36 7.32
CA LEU A 107 -6.88 0.96 6.92
C LEU A 107 -7.70 0.79 5.64
N ILE A 108 -7.17 -0.01 4.70
CA ILE A 108 -7.82 -0.25 3.41
C ILE A 108 -9.23 -0.84 3.56
N SER A 109 -9.45 -1.67 4.59
CA SER A 109 -10.76 -2.22 4.93
C SER A 109 -11.77 -1.12 5.27
N VAL A 110 -11.36 -0.07 6.00
CA VAL A 110 -12.24 1.05 6.37
C VAL A 110 -12.65 1.82 5.12
N PHE A 111 -11.69 2.11 4.22
CA PHE A 111 -11.99 2.75 2.93
C PHE A 111 -12.99 1.91 2.11
N LEU A 112 -12.73 0.61 1.97
CA LEU A 112 -13.57 -0.28 1.16
C LEU A 112 -14.99 -0.38 1.70
N GLU A 113 -15.17 -0.51 3.02
CA GLU A 113 -16.51 -0.54 3.63
C GLU A 113 -17.27 0.78 3.45
N ARG A 114 -16.57 1.93 3.58
CA ARG A 114 -17.17 3.24 3.32
C ARG A 114 -17.66 3.34 1.89
N VAL A 115 -16.83 2.96 0.91
CA VAL A 115 -17.22 3.01 -0.50
C VAL A 115 -18.33 2.00 -0.80
N ALA A 116 -18.23 0.77 -0.30
CA ALA A 116 -19.25 -0.27 -0.49
C ALA A 116 -20.64 0.20 -0.05
N SER A 117 -20.72 1.00 1.03
CA SER A 117 -21.98 1.57 1.52
C SER A 117 -22.69 2.46 0.49
N TYR A 118 -21.96 3.11 -0.41
CA TYR A 118 -22.54 3.92 -1.50
C TYR A 118 -22.95 3.07 -2.72
N PHE A 119 -22.40 1.87 -2.88
CA PHE A 119 -22.85 0.92 -3.90
C PHE A 119 -24.15 0.21 -3.48
N GLY A 120 -24.42 0.10 -2.18
CA GLY A 120 -25.65 -0.43 -1.61
C GLY A 120 -25.69 -1.96 -1.54
N GLU A 121 -26.59 -2.47 -0.70
CA GLU A 121 -26.70 -3.90 -0.34
C GLU A 121 -26.88 -4.80 -1.57
N SER A 122 -27.73 -4.42 -2.52
CA SER A 122 -28.02 -5.22 -3.71
C SER A 122 -26.81 -5.44 -4.63
N TYR A 123 -25.79 -4.59 -4.54
CA TYR A 123 -24.59 -4.64 -5.39
C TYR A 123 -23.35 -5.17 -4.64
N GLN A 124 -23.49 -5.49 -3.35
CA GLN A 124 -22.38 -5.87 -2.47
C GLN A 124 -21.52 -7.01 -3.02
N LYS A 125 -22.14 -8.07 -3.57
CA LYS A 125 -21.41 -9.21 -4.13
C LYS A 125 -20.49 -8.80 -5.29
N LYS A 126 -21.02 -8.06 -6.27
CA LYS A 126 -20.26 -7.61 -7.45
C LYS A 126 -19.11 -6.69 -7.05
N PHE A 127 -19.36 -5.80 -6.08
CA PHE A 127 -18.34 -4.92 -5.53
C PHE A 127 -17.16 -5.71 -4.96
N TRP A 128 -17.42 -6.70 -4.09
CA TRP A 128 -16.34 -7.47 -3.48
C TRP A 128 -15.65 -8.44 -4.44
N ASP A 129 -16.39 -9.01 -5.39
CA ASP A 129 -15.80 -9.83 -6.47
C ASP A 129 -14.79 -8.99 -7.27
N PHE A 130 -15.16 -7.75 -7.65
CA PHE A 130 -14.27 -6.80 -8.32
C PHE A 130 -13.06 -6.45 -7.45
N VAL A 131 -13.26 -6.03 -6.20
CA VAL A 131 -12.17 -5.63 -5.29
C VAL A 131 -11.17 -6.77 -5.10
N ASN A 132 -11.65 -8.01 -4.90
CA ASN A 132 -10.79 -9.16 -4.70
C ASN A 132 -9.95 -9.49 -5.94
N GLN A 133 -10.53 -9.36 -7.14
CA GLN A 133 -9.78 -9.50 -8.38
C GLN A 133 -8.77 -8.36 -8.54
N LYS A 134 -9.21 -7.11 -8.36
CA LYS A 134 -8.38 -5.92 -8.57
C LYS A 134 -7.18 -5.87 -7.62
N ARG A 135 -7.36 -6.27 -6.35
CA ARG A 135 -6.24 -6.33 -5.39
C ARG A 135 -5.16 -7.33 -5.82
N LYS A 136 -5.51 -8.45 -6.47
CA LYS A 136 -4.50 -9.38 -7.02
C LYS A 136 -3.69 -8.76 -8.16
N GLU A 137 -4.33 -7.96 -9.02
CA GLU A 137 -3.63 -7.21 -10.06
C GLU A 137 -2.69 -6.16 -9.45
N ILE A 138 -3.19 -5.43 -8.45
CA ILE A 138 -2.40 -4.41 -7.74
C ILE A 138 -1.19 -5.01 -7.06
N ASP A 139 -1.29 -6.21 -6.47
CA ASP A 139 -0.14 -6.87 -5.82
C ASP A 139 1.05 -7.03 -6.80
N GLY A 140 0.80 -7.36 -8.06
CA GLY A 140 1.83 -7.45 -9.09
C GLY A 140 2.39 -6.09 -9.52
N ILE A 141 1.52 -5.10 -9.71
CA ILE A 141 1.93 -3.72 -10.05
C ILE A 141 2.82 -3.15 -8.94
N LEU A 142 2.36 -3.26 -7.69
CA LEU A 142 3.04 -2.70 -6.53
C LEU A 142 4.40 -3.33 -6.31
N LEU A 143 4.53 -4.65 -6.50
CA LEU A 143 5.82 -5.34 -6.40
C LEU A 143 6.81 -4.87 -7.47
N ASN A 144 6.34 -4.68 -8.71
CA ASN A 144 7.17 -4.17 -9.80
C ASN A 144 7.62 -2.73 -9.55
N ASP A 145 6.69 -1.86 -9.15
CA ASP A 145 6.99 -0.46 -8.84
C ASP A 145 7.96 -0.37 -7.65
N PHE A 146 7.74 -1.18 -6.62
CA PHE A 146 8.63 -1.25 -5.44
C PHE A 146 10.03 -1.66 -5.86
N TYR A 147 10.15 -2.68 -6.70
CA TYR A 147 11.43 -3.16 -7.20
C TYR A 147 12.19 -2.07 -7.96
N LEU A 148 11.52 -1.40 -8.90
CA LEU A 148 12.13 -0.35 -9.71
C LEU A 148 12.69 0.77 -8.83
N GLU A 149 11.93 1.20 -7.82
CA GLU A 149 12.33 2.27 -6.91
C GLU A 149 13.38 1.80 -5.88
N PHE A 150 13.26 0.58 -5.37
CA PHE A 150 14.21 0.02 -4.40
C PHE A 150 15.60 -0.14 -5.03
N CYS A 151 15.68 -0.54 -6.30
CA CYS A 151 16.95 -0.71 -7.02
C CYS A 151 17.56 0.61 -7.50
N SER A 152 16.76 1.65 -7.75
CA SER A 152 17.25 2.97 -8.16
C SER A 152 17.75 3.82 -6.99
N SER A 153 17.16 3.65 -5.80
CA SER A 153 17.34 4.56 -4.66
C SER A 153 18.52 4.27 -3.74
N LYS A 154 19.07 3.04 -3.72
CA LYS A 154 20.13 2.65 -2.77
C LYS A 154 21.27 1.89 -3.46
N PRO A 155 22.56 2.25 -3.24
CA PRO A 155 23.66 1.40 -3.68
C PRO A 155 23.55 0.06 -2.96
N GLN A 156 23.40 -1.04 -3.72
CA GLN A 156 23.43 -2.39 -3.17
C GLN A 156 24.86 -2.70 -2.69
N ILE A 157 25.17 -2.29 -1.46
CA ILE A 157 26.40 -2.68 -0.78
C ILE A 157 26.24 -4.17 -0.49
N ASP A 158 27.24 -4.98 -0.84
CA ASP A 158 27.30 -6.44 -0.65
C ASP A 158 27.46 -6.79 0.86
N SER A 159 26.62 -6.18 1.71
CA SER A 159 26.53 -6.39 3.16
C SER A 159 25.72 -7.64 3.51
N ASP A 160 25.10 -8.27 2.51
CA ASP A 160 24.20 -9.42 2.66
C ASP A 160 24.92 -10.77 2.70
N VAL A 161 26.27 -10.81 2.67
CA VAL A 161 27.06 -12.05 2.62
C VAL A 161 26.62 -13.03 3.71
N LEU A 162 26.31 -12.52 4.91
CA LEU A 162 25.86 -13.31 6.05
C LEU A 162 24.49 -13.96 5.81
N LEU A 163 23.47 -13.17 5.43
CA LEU A 163 22.13 -13.67 5.14
C LEU A 163 22.10 -14.56 3.90
N SER A 164 22.78 -14.15 2.83
CA SER A 164 22.86 -14.89 1.57
C SER A 164 23.47 -16.28 1.76
N ARG A 165 24.52 -16.40 2.57
CA ARG A 165 25.10 -17.72 2.89
C ARG A 165 24.13 -18.57 3.69
N ALA A 166 23.44 -17.99 4.65
CA ALA A 166 22.47 -18.71 5.48
C ALA A 166 21.27 -19.19 4.66
N PHE A 167 20.67 -18.34 3.83
CA PHE A 167 19.52 -18.68 3.00
C PHE A 167 19.84 -19.82 2.02
N ARG A 168 21.07 -19.90 1.50
CA ARG A 168 21.53 -21.01 0.67
C ARG A 168 21.72 -22.33 1.42
N SER A 169 21.81 -22.29 2.75
CA SER A 169 22.05 -23.46 3.59
C SER A 169 20.77 -24.14 4.09
N PHE A 170 19.59 -23.55 3.81
CA PHE A 170 18.29 -24.10 4.17
C PHE A 170 17.45 -24.38 2.92
N SER A 171 16.59 -25.40 2.98
CA SER A 171 15.56 -25.60 1.97
C SER A 171 14.50 -24.49 2.03
N TYR A 172 13.72 -24.35 0.96
CA TYR A 172 12.66 -23.34 0.87
C TYR A 172 11.66 -23.41 2.05
N ASN A 173 11.26 -24.62 2.45
CA ASN A 173 10.32 -24.81 3.55
C ASN A 173 10.93 -24.50 4.92
N GLU A 174 12.18 -24.92 5.16
CA GLU A 174 12.88 -24.61 6.41
C GLU A 174 13.09 -23.10 6.56
N LEU A 175 13.51 -22.43 5.49
CA LEU A 175 13.70 -20.99 5.48
C LEU A 175 12.38 -20.25 5.75
N ARG A 176 11.28 -20.69 5.12
CA ARG A 176 9.94 -20.12 5.38
C ARG A 176 9.56 -20.25 6.86
N ASP A 177 9.75 -21.42 7.44
CA ASP A 177 9.35 -21.68 8.83
C ASP A 177 10.26 -20.95 9.83
N LEU A 178 11.53 -20.73 9.49
CA LEU A 178 12.45 -19.91 10.26
C LEU A 178 12.09 -18.43 10.20
N LEU A 179 11.84 -17.89 9.00
CA LEU A 179 11.51 -16.48 8.82
C LEU A 179 10.19 -16.09 9.48
N LYS A 180 9.22 -17.01 9.58
CA LYS A 180 7.98 -16.81 10.37
C LYS A 180 8.22 -16.55 11.86
N GLN A 181 9.37 -16.91 12.40
CA GLN A 181 9.73 -16.68 13.80
C GLN A 181 10.45 -15.35 14.01
N VAL A 182 10.88 -14.70 12.93
CA VAL A 182 11.55 -13.40 12.99
C VAL A 182 10.49 -12.30 13.01
N SER A 183 10.69 -11.27 13.84
CA SER A 183 9.79 -10.12 13.82
C SER A 183 9.92 -9.35 12.51
N LEU A 184 8.81 -8.77 12.02
CA LEU A 184 8.84 -7.95 10.80
C LEU A 184 9.80 -6.76 10.93
N SER A 185 9.93 -6.19 12.13
CA SER A 185 10.89 -5.10 12.40
C SER A 185 12.34 -5.55 12.23
N ASP A 186 12.69 -6.73 12.75
CA ASP A 186 14.05 -7.26 12.59
C ASP A 186 14.33 -7.60 11.11
N LEU A 187 13.32 -8.10 10.37
CA LEU A 187 13.43 -8.34 8.93
C LEU A 187 13.64 -7.04 8.16
N ALA A 188 12.85 -6.01 8.43
CA ALA A 188 12.98 -4.71 7.78
C ALA A 188 14.37 -4.11 7.99
N GLU A 189 14.89 -4.16 9.21
CA GLU A 189 16.24 -3.67 9.51
C GLU A 189 17.31 -4.51 8.81
N ALA A 190 17.25 -5.84 8.90
CA ALA A 190 18.25 -6.74 8.34
C ALA A 190 18.32 -6.70 6.80
N LEU A 191 17.21 -6.34 6.15
CA LEU A 191 17.06 -6.26 4.70
C LEU A 191 17.40 -4.88 4.12
N LYS A 192 17.71 -3.87 4.95
CA LYS A 192 18.27 -2.61 4.43
C LYS A 192 19.60 -2.90 3.75
N ASN A 193 19.79 -2.37 2.54
CA ASN A 193 21.01 -2.52 1.73
C ASN A 193 21.35 -3.98 1.37
N VAL A 194 20.35 -4.84 1.29
CA VAL A 194 20.49 -6.24 0.82
C VAL A 194 20.12 -6.34 -0.66
N ARG A 195 20.66 -7.36 -1.35
CA ARG A 195 20.30 -7.64 -2.74
C ARG A 195 18.81 -7.93 -2.91
N GLU A 196 18.25 -7.38 -3.99
CA GLU A 196 16.84 -7.49 -4.38
C GLU A 196 16.28 -8.91 -4.28
N LYS A 197 17.05 -9.92 -4.74
CA LYS A 197 16.60 -11.31 -4.82
C LYS A 197 16.27 -11.87 -3.44
N LEU A 198 17.03 -11.47 -2.43
CA LEU A 198 16.81 -11.93 -1.05
C LEU A 198 15.59 -11.23 -0.45
N VAL A 199 15.40 -9.94 -0.74
CA VAL A 199 14.20 -9.19 -0.34
C VAL A 199 12.96 -9.85 -0.92
N ILE A 200 12.92 -10.09 -2.24
CA ILE A 200 11.80 -10.76 -2.93
C ILE A 200 11.52 -12.13 -2.32
N GLN A 201 12.57 -12.92 -2.07
CA GLN A 201 12.42 -14.23 -1.44
C GLN A 201 11.78 -14.14 -0.04
N VAL A 202 12.11 -13.12 0.75
CA VAL A 202 11.45 -12.91 2.05
C VAL A 202 9.99 -12.51 1.85
N MET A 203 9.69 -11.63 0.88
CA MET A 203 8.32 -11.19 0.60
C MET A 203 7.40 -12.35 0.21
N ASP A 204 7.91 -13.34 -0.54
CA ASP A 204 7.16 -14.53 -0.95
C ASP A 204 6.67 -15.39 0.23
N PHE A 205 7.28 -15.23 1.42
CA PHE A 205 6.91 -15.96 2.63
C PHE A 205 5.90 -15.21 3.52
N LEU A 206 5.67 -13.93 3.24
CA LEU A 206 4.79 -13.06 4.03
C LEU A 206 3.40 -13.01 3.43
N ASP A 207 2.40 -12.76 4.27
CA ASP A 207 1.08 -12.38 3.77
C ASP A 207 1.11 -10.97 3.16
N ARG A 208 0.05 -10.64 2.40
CA ARG A 208 -0.08 -9.38 1.67
C ARG A 208 0.18 -8.14 2.55
N GLU A 209 -0.40 -8.07 3.74
CA GLU A 209 -0.32 -6.87 4.58
C GLU A 209 1.08 -6.75 5.19
N SER A 210 1.64 -7.88 5.65
CA SER A 210 3.04 -7.95 6.11
C SER A 210 4.04 -7.56 5.03
N SER A 211 3.84 -8.01 3.78
CA SER A 211 4.67 -7.64 2.64
C SER A 211 4.63 -6.13 2.36
N ARG A 212 3.44 -5.51 2.35
CA ARG A 212 3.30 -4.07 2.12
C ARG A 212 3.92 -3.24 3.24
N TRP A 213 3.75 -3.70 4.48
CA TRP A 213 4.41 -3.07 5.62
C TRP A 213 5.93 -3.14 5.47
N LEU A 214 6.48 -4.30 5.07
CA LEU A 214 7.91 -4.46 4.83
C LEU A 214 8.40 -3.55 3.69
N MET A 215 7.67 -3.47 2.56
CA MET A 215 8.00 -2.52 1.48
C MET A 215 8.04 -1.09 2.01
N LYS A 216 7.02 -0.67 2.75
CA LYS A 216 6.95 0.68 3.35
C LYS A 216 8.17 0.97 4.21
N GLU A 217 8.56 0.06 5.09
CA GLU A 217 9.72 0.25 5.94
C GLU A 217 11.04 0.29 5.16
N LEU A 218 11.19 -0.53 4.11
CA LEU A 218 12.37 -0.52 3.25
C LEU A 218 12.48 0.74 2.40
N MET A 219 11.33 1.34 2.04
CA MET A 219 11.24 2.60 1.31
C MET A 219 11.53 3.83 2.17
N LYS A 220 11.50 3.74 3.50
CA LYS A 220 11.91 4.86 4.35
C LYS A 220 13.39 5.18 4.14
N SER A 221 13.72 6.47 4.00
CA SER A 221 15.11 6.93 3.99
C SER A 221 15.71 6.71 5.38
N GLY A 222 16.79 5.95 5.43
CA GLY A 222 17.56 5.69 6.65
C GLY A 222 18.80 6.58 6.66
N ASP A 223 18.62 7.88 6.89
CA ASP A 223 19.72 8.87 6.88
C ASP A 223 20.51 8.89 8.20
N SER A 224 21.05 7.74 8.63
CA SER A 224 21.97 7.75 9.78
C SER A 224 23.24 6.96 9.49
N ASP A 225 24.39 7.58 9.75
CA ASP A 225 25.74 6.98 9.71
C ASP A 225 25.88 5.71 10.59
N ASP A 226 24.94 5.49 11.52
CA ASP A 226 24.83 4.32 12.39
C ASP A 226 24.06 3.13 11.75
N GLY A 227 23.65 3.26 10.48
CA GLY A 227 22.80 2.28 9.80
C GLY A 227 23.48 0.93 9.56
N PHE A 228 24.79 0.91 9.33
CA PHE A 228 25.49 -0.34 8.99
C PHE A 228 25.61 -1.31 10.18
N GLU A 229 25.89 -0.82 11.38
CA GLU A 229 25.97 -1.66 12.58
C GLU A 229 24.60 -2.21 12.98
N LYS A 230 23.54 -1.41 12.85
CA LYS A 230 22.15 -1.88 13.09
C LYS A 230 21.71 -2.97 12.13
N VAL A 231 22.01 -2.82 10.84
CA VAL A 231 21.76 -3.86 9.83
C VAL A 231 22.47 -5.14 10.21
N LYS A 232 23.76 -5.05 10.55
CA LYS A 232 24.57 -6.22 10.93
C LYS A 232 24.06 -6.89 12.21
N GLU A 233 23.69 -6.12 13.23
CA GLU A 233 23.09 -6.63 14.46
C GLU A 233 21.78 -7.39 14.19
N ALA A 234 20.91 -6.80 13.37
CA ALA A 234 19.65 -7.43 12.97
C ALA A 234 19.90 -8.73 12.19
N GLN A 235 20.87 -8.73 11.26
CA GLN A 235 21.28 -9.94 10.54
C GLN A 235 21.81 -11.03 11.49
N LEU A 236 22.65 -10.67 12.45
CA LEU A 236 23.17 -11.62 13.45
C LEU A 236 22.07 -12.19 14.35
N LYS A 237 21.08 -11.37 14.73
CA LYS A 237 19.91 -11.81 15.50
C LYS A 237 19.10 -12.87 14.72
N ILE A 238 18.87 -12.64 13.43
CA ILE A 238 18.21 -13.63 12.54
C ILE A 238 19.04 -14.93 12.47
N LEU A 239 20.35 -14.81 12.30
CA LEU A 239 21.24 -15.98 12.26
C LEU A 239 21.25 -16.76 13.58
N GLY A 240 21.14 -16.08 14.73
CA GLY A 240 21.01 -16.73 16.03
C GLY A 240 19.75 -17.60 16.11
N ILE A 241 18.62 -17.11 15.59
CA ILE A 241 17.38 -17.89 15.48
C ILE A 241 17.61 -19.13 14.60
N PHE A 242 18.27 -18.96 13.45
CA PHE A 242 18.53 -20.06 12.53
C PHE A 242 19.45 -21.13 13.15
N ALA A 243 20.48 -20.71 13.89
CA ALA A 243 21.43 -21.60 14.56
C ALA A 243 20.76 -22.41 15.67
N SER A 244 19.93 -21.77 16.50
CA SER A 244 19.23 -22.44 17.60
C SER A 244 18.37 -23.63 17.14
N LYS A 245 17.76 -23.55 15.95
CA LYS A 245 16.98 -24.65 15.38
C LYS A 245 17.83 -25.75 14.76
N LYS A 246 18.99 -25.43 14.21
CA LYS A 246 19.91 -26.42 13.64
C LYS A 246 20.47 -27.34 14.72
N GLU A 247 20.69 -26.81 15.92
CA GLU A 247 21.05 -27.62 17.09
C GLU A 247 19.90 -28.52 17.55
N ILE A 248 18.67 -28.01 17.60
CA ILE A 248 17.48 -28.81 17.96
C ILE A 248 17.22 -29.94 16.96
N GLY A 249 17.42 -29.71 15.66
CA GLY A 249 17.27 -30.73 14.61
C GLY A 249 18.34 -31.83 14.61
N HIS A 250 19.44 -31.65 15.34
CA HIS A 250 20.47 -32.69 15.52
C HIS A 250 20.20 -33.61 16.73
N TYR A 251 19.22 -33.27 17.58
CA TYR A 251 18.83 -34.07 18.76
C TYR A 251 17.56 -34.91 18.54
N PHE A 252 17.02 -34.96 17.31
CA PHE A 252 15.87 -35.81 16.93
C PHE A 252 16.20 -36.68 15.73
#